data_AF-F6FPM2-F1
#
_entry.id   AF-F6FPM2-F1
#
_cell.length_a   1.000
_cell.length_b   1.000
_cell.length_c   1.000
_cell.angle_alpha   90.00
_cell.angle_beta   90.00
_cell.angle_gamma   90.00
#
_symmetry.space_group_name_H-M   'P 1'
#
loop_
_entity.id
_entity.type
_entity.pdbx_description
1 polymer ?
#
loop_
_entity_poly.entity_id
_entity_poly.type
_entity_poly.pdbx_seq_one_letter_code
_entity_poly.pdbx_strand_id
1 'polypeptide(L)' 'MRVVPDDVPPSDPAADRLTFTSAGIAQAYAGAQSCANLRLAGHLTGPTGDDALWDALWGGRQVHVRDYF' A
#
# COMPACT_ATOMS: atom_id res chain seq x y z
N MET A 1 11.88 2.50 -31.13
CA MET A 1 10.87 1.44 -30.94
C MET A 1 11.59 0.24 -30.34
N ARG A 2 11.41 -0.04 -29.04
CA ARG A 2 12.07 -1.16 -28.36
C ARG A 2 11.19 -2.39 -28.52
N VAL A 3 11.71 -3.42 -29.18
CA VAL A 3 11.07 -4.75 -29.25
C VAL A 3 11.27 -5.42 -27.89
N VAL A 4 10.17 -5.75 -27.22
CA VAL A 4 10.17 -6.59 -26.03
C VAL A 4 10.15 -8.05 -26.52
N PRO A 5 11.10 -8.91 -26.12
CA PRO A 5 11.11 -10.31 -26.55
C PRO A 5 9.89 -11.06 -26.02
N ASP A 6 9.29 -11.91 -26.87
CA ASP A 6 8.09 -12.72 -26.59
C ASP A 6 8.28 -13.78 -25.47
N ASP A 7 9.52 -14.05 -25.06
CA ASP A 7 9.86 -15.11 -24.10
C ASP A 7 9.81 -14.65 -22.62
N VAL A 8 9.25 -13.48 -22.32
CA VAL A 8 9.01 -13.07 -20.93
C VAL A 8 7.78 -13.82 -20.41
N PRO A 9 7.90 -14.72 -19.43
CA PRO A 9 6.74 -15.38 -18.84
C PRO A 9 5.77 -14.29 -18.34
N PRO A 10 4.45 -14.47 -18.49
CA PRO A 10 3.49 -13.47 -18.07
C PRO A 10 3.78 -13.08 -16.62
N SER A 11 4.13 -11.81 -16.40
CA SER A 11 4.33 -11.28 -15.06
C SER A 11 3.03 -11.50 -14.29
N ASP A 12 3.12 -12.13 -13.12
CA ASP A 12 1.95 -12.29 -12.26
C ASP A 12 1.35 -10.89 -12.03
N PRO A 13 0.12 -10.61 -12.51
CA PRO A 13 -0.48 -9.29 -12.34
C PRO A 13 -0.68 -8.93 -10.86
N ALA A 14 -0.63 -9.90 -9.95
CA ALA A 14 -0.61 -9.65 -8.51
C ALA A 14 0.75 -9.11 -8.03
N ALA A 15 1.86 -9.42 -8.71
CA ALA A 15 3.18 -8.90 -8.36
C ALA A 15 3.29 -7.39 -8.60
N ASP A 16 2.42 -6.83 -9.45
CA ASP A 16 2.39 -5.42 -9.83
C ASP A 16 1.32 -4.60 -9.07
N ARG A 17 0.78 -5.15 -7.96
CA ARG A 17 -0.29 -4.51 -7.18
C ARG A 17 0.07 -4.44 -5.70
N LEU A 18 -0.32 -3.33 -5.06
CA LEU A 18 -0.30 -3.25 -3.60
C LEU A 18 -1.34 -4.23 -3.03
N THR A 19 -0.90 -5.06 -2.09
CA THR A 19 -1.78 -6.01 -1.41
C THR A 19 -1.78 -5.71 0.08
N PHE A 20 -2.97 -5.43 0.62
CA PHE A 20 -3.19 -5.16 2.04
C PHE A 20 -3.85 -6.36 2.72
N THR A 21 -3.54 -6.56 3.99
CA THR A 21 -4.43 -7.33 4.88
C THR A 21 -5.69 -6.50 5.20
N SER A 22 -6.71 -7.12 5.76
CA SER A 22 -7.90 -6.41 6.25
C SER A 22 -7.54 -5.34 7.30
N ALA A 23 -6.64 -5.67 8.23
CA ALA A 23 -6.14 -4.71 9.22
C ALA A 23 -5.29 -3.60 8.57
N GLY A 24 -4.52 -3.94 7.52
CA GLY A 24 -3.70 -2.98 6.79
C GLY A 24 -4.52 -1.92 6.08
N ILE A 25 -5.54 -2.33 5.33
CA ILE A 25 -6.39 -1.37 4.59
C ILE A 25 -7.20 -0.50 5.54
N ALA A 26 -7.66 -1.03 6.69
CA ALA A 26 -8.36 -0.24 7.69
C ALA A 26 -7.46 0.87 8.28
N GLN A 27 -6.20 0.55 8.59
CA GLN A 27 -5.23 1.51 9.11
C GLN A 27 -4.83 2.56 8.08
N ALA A 28 -4.63 2.14 6.82
CA ALA A 28 -4.31 3.05 5.71
C ALA A 28 -5.46 4.04 5.46
N TYR A 29 -6.69 3.53 5.32
CA TYR A 29 -7.88 4.35 5.10
C TYR A 29 -8.14 5.34 6.26
N ALA A 30 -7.92 4.90 7.50
CA ALA A 30 -8.05 5.78 8.66
C ALA A 30 -6.99 6.91 8.69
N GLY A 31 -5.94 6.83 7.87
CA GLY A 31 -4.78 7.73 7.97
C GLY A 31 -3.92 7.46 9.21
N ALA A 32 -4.08 6.29 9.84
CA ALA A 32 -3.45 5.98 11.11
C ALA A 32 -1.98 5.56 10.95
N GLN A 33 -1.62 4.95 9.82
CA GLN A 33 -0.28 4.45 9.53
C GLN A 33 0.12 4.74 8.08
N SER A 34 1.41 5.00 7.85
CA SER A 34 1.98 5.12 6.51
C SER A 34 2.20 3.76 5.85
N CYS A 35 2.35 3.73 4.52
CA CYS A 35 2.76 2.56 3.76
C CYS A 35 4.06 1.94 4.30
N ALA A 36 5.02 2.76 4.72
CA ALA A 36 6.27 2.29 5.31
C ALA A 36 6.04 1.50 6.61
N ASN A 37 5.20 2.01 7.53
CA ASN A 37 4.88 1.32 8.78
C ASN A 37 4.08 0.03 8.53
N LEU A 38 3.14 0.08 7.58
CA LEU A 38 2.34 -1.08 7.22
C LEU A 38 3.20 -2.21 6.63
N ARG A 39 4.21 -1.89 5.82
CA ARG A 39 5.18 -2.89 5.32
C ARG A 39 6.00 -3.50 6.44
N LEU A 40 6.52 -2.65 7.33
CA LEU A 40 7.29 -3.09 8.49
C LEU A 40 6.47 -4.03 9.40
N ALA A 41 5.18 -3.76 9.56
CA ALA A 41 4.25 -4.59 10.32
C ALA A 41 3.71 -5.82 9.54
N GLY A 42 4.10 -6.02 8.28
CA GLY A 42 3.62 -7.14 7.45
C GLY A 42 2.16 -7.00 6.99
N HIS A 43 1.60 -5.78 7.00
CA HIS A 43 0.25 -5.47 6.57
C HIS A 43 0.14 -4.99 5.12
N LEU A 44 1.25 -4.64 4.49
CA LEU A 44 1.34 -4.23 3.08
C LEU A 44 2.50 -4.95 2.37
N THR A 45 2.22 -5.50 1.20
CA THR A 45 3.21 -6.08 0.27
C THR A 45 3.01 -5.57 -1.16
N GLY A 46 3.97 -5.85 -2.05
CA GLY A 46 3.93 -5.43 -3.46
C GLY A 46 4.82 -4.23 -3.79
N PRO A 47 4.66 -3.61 -4.97
CA PRO A 47 5.49 -2.50 -5.46
C PRO A 47 5.43 -1.28 -4.54
N THR A 48 6.52 -0.50 -4.48
CA THR A 48 6.64 0.72 -3.65
C THR A 48 6.42 2.02 -4.42
N GLY A 49 6.25 1.94 -5.75
CA GLY A 49 6.19 3.12 -6.63
C GLY A 49 5.06 4.10 -6.28
N ASP A 50 3.95 3.58 -5.76
CA ASP A 50 2.78 4.38 -5.41
C ASP A 50 2.72 4.73 -3.91
N ASP A 51 3.67 4.30 -3.07
CA ASP A 51 3.57 4.48 -1.60
C ASP A 51 3.34 5.95 -1.22
N ALA A 52 4.02 6.89 -1.89
CA ALA A 52 3.83 8.33 -1.67
C ALA A 52 2.43 8.83 -2.06
N LEU A 53 1.82 8.28 -3.11
CA LEU A 53 0.44 8.59 -3.51
C LEU A 53 -0.54 8.10 -2.46
N TRP A 54 -0.36 6.87 -1.97
CA TRP A 54 -1.20 6.27 -0.93
C TRP A 54 -1.10 7.03 0.39
N ASP A 55 0.12 7.37 0.81
CA ASP A 55 0.36 8.20 2.00
C ASP A 55 -0.25 9.61 1.85
N ALA A 56 -0.24 10.18 0.64
CA ALA A 56 -0.87 11.48 0.38
C ALA A 56 -2.41 11.41 0.35
N LEU A 57 -2.99 10.29 -0.08
CA LEU A 57 -4.44 10.14 -0.21
C LEU A 57 -5.15 10.11 1.17
N TRP A 58 -4.53 9.46 2.16
CA TRP A 58 -5.15 9.24 3.47
C TRP A 58 -4.36 9.74 4.67
N GLY A 59 -3.08 10.04 4.51
CA GLY A 59 -2.22 10.51 5.59
C GLY A 59 -2.33 12.02 5.85
N GLY A 60 -1.24 12.57 6.39
CA GLY A 60 -1.08 14.02 6.58
C GLY A 60 -1.64 14.60 7.88
N ARG A 61 -2.39 13.83 8.68
CA ARG A 61 -2.81 14.24 10.03
C ARG A 61 -2.83 13.06 10.99
N GLN A 62 -2.51 13.31 12.25
CA GLN A 62 -2.63 12.29 13.30
C GLN A 62 -4.10 12.07 13.67
N VAL A 63 -4.50 10.80 13.73
CA VAL A 63 -5.86 10.40 14.13
C VAL A 63 -5.98 10.43 15.65
N HIS A 64 -7.02 11.08 16.16
CA HIS A 64 -7.33 11.14 17.59
C HIS A 64 -8.79 10.74 17.83
N VAL A 65 -9.00 9.79 18.74
CA VAL A 65 -10.34 9.43 19.27
C VAL A 65 -10.36 9.85 20.74
N ARG A 66 -11.35 10.66 21.14
CA ARG A 66 -11.47 11.21 22.49
C ARG A 66 -12.71 10.75 23.26
N ASP A 67 -13.60 10.05 22.58
CA ASP A 67 -14.80 9.50 23.17
C ASP A 67 -14.49 8.16 23.84
N TYR A 68 -15.22 7.85 24.91
CA TYR A 68 -15.15 6.58 25.63
C TYR A 68 -16.56 6.00 25.74
N PHE A 69 -16.71 4.73 25.40
CA PHE A 69 -17.98 4.01 25.36
C PHE A 69 -17.82 2.59 25.92
#